data_AF-A0A967AS96-F1
#
_entry.id   AF-A0A967AS96-F1
#
_cell.length_a   1.000
_cell.length_b   1.000
_cell.length_c   1.000
_cell.angle_alpha   90.00
_cell.angle_beta   90.00
_cell.angle_gamma   90.00
#
_symmetry.space_group_name_H-M   'P 1'
#
loop_
_entity.id
_entity.type
_entity.pdbx_description
1 polymer ?
#
loop_
_entity_poly.entity_id
_entity_poly.type
_entity_poly.pdbx_seq_one_letter_code
_entity_poly.pdbx_strand_id
1 'polypeptide(L)'
;MTQKITALLFLVSIIAHAQTNTEVYLMDVSTTDGKISLGEPRNISNNEGYDNQPSFYNDNLILFSSTRNRQTDIAQYNVRDNISSWITDTPRGSEYSPLKIPGKKEFSAIRLDTNGLQRLYRYDMESGKPSLLLRDLKVGYHLWFAEDILISTVLVDDRMDLVVSNLQDNTNYTFQKNVGRSLHKIPGTKLISYISKENEVWEIKSMDPISGATQFITNIPPEIEDICWLINGTILVGMGNTLYRFHPKTDSQWSVLHTFEGKNLGSISRLATNANSSKLVLVSEVSPEIVVQKQVEAYNQRDLDAFASCYSENVLVQYFPSDTLYMGRETLRNNYQNYYENTPETGVEVIKRISIGNKVIDEEKASDMGKTQRQVAIYEVNNGLIDSMSFLFEKESDMEAEAVVQKQLDAYNARDIDAFLETYSDDIQIFDYPNKFSYQGKERMRSGYGDFFQNTPDLNCTIKNRIIIGNKVIDEEYLTVNGNNFNAVAIYEVNEGKISKVTFVR
;
A
#
# COMPACT_ATOMS: atom_id res chain seq x y z
N MET A 1 -6.51 -46.94 28.89
CA MET A 1 -7.30 -45.85 28.29
C MET A 1 -6.37 -44.67 28.10
N THR A 2 -5.79 -44.60 26.91
CA THR A 2 -4.74 -43.65 26.54
C THR A 2 -5.40 -42.57 25.69
N GLN A 3 -5.67 -41.41 26.29
CA GLN A 3 -6.16 -40.24 25.56
C GLN A 3 -5.04 -39.72 24.66
N LYS A 4 -5.27 -39.83 23.35
CA LYS A 4 -4.46 -39.17 22.32
C LYS A 4 -4.69 -37.66 22.45
N ILE A 5 -3.68 -36.95 22.94
CA ILE A 5 -3.58 -35.49 22.78
C ILE A 5 -3.18 -35.27 21.33
N THR A 6 -4.14 -34.91 20.49
CA THR A 6 -3.88 -34.43 19.14
C THR A 6 -3.24 -33.05 19.28
N ALA A 7 -1.90 -33.01 19.25
CA ALA A 7 -1.15 -31.77 19.17
C ALA A 7 -1.48 -31.12 17.82
N LEU A 8 -2.30 -30.07 17.86
CA LEU A 8 -2.54 -29.17 16.74
C LEU A 8 -1.21 -28.44 16.48
N LEU A 9 -0.43 -28.90 15.50
CA LEU A 9 0.70 -28.15 14.97
C LEU A 9 0.13 -26.84 14.39
N PHE A 10 0.30 -25.75 15.12
CA PHE A 10 0.24 -24.42 14.54
C PHE A 10 1.41 -24.32 13.55
N LEU A 11 1.12 -24.58 12.27
CA LEU A 11 1.96 -24.06 11.20
C LEU A 11 1.90 -22.54 11.33
N VAL A 12 3.00 -21.94 11.78
CA VAL A 12 3.32 -20.56 11.42
C VAL A 12 3.60 -20.60 9.92
N SER A 13 2.50 -20.65 9.15
CA SER A 13 2.50 -20.15 7.80
C SER A 13 3.12 -18.77 7.90
N ILE A 14 4.02 -18.42 6.98
CA ILE A 14 4.03 -17.02 6.55
C ILE A 14 2.57 -16.71 6.35
N ILE A 15 2.12 -15.75 7.14
CA ILE A 15 0.90 -15.05 6.97
C ILE A 15 0.57 -15.00 5.48
N ALA A 16 -0.24 -15.95 5.05
CA ALA A 16 -1.12 -15.81 3.91
C ALA A 16 -2.27 -14.94 4.44
N HIS A 17 -1.94 -13.72 4.90
CA HIS A 17 -2.88 -12.63 4.68
C HIS A 17 -3.10 -12.67 3.17
N ALA A 18 -4.38 -12.76 2.78
CA ALA A 18 -4.82 -12.86 1.40
C ALA A 18 -3.80 -12.22 0.46
N GLN A 19 -3.22 -13.00 -0.46
CA GLN A 19 -2.15 -12.55 -1.35
C GLN A 19 -2.51 -11.15 -1.87
N THR A 20 -1.83 -10.13 -1.36
CA THR A 20 -2.14 -8.74 -1.68
C THR A 20 -1.97 -8.59 -3.18
N ASN A 21 -3.03 -8.18 -3.88
CA ASN A 21 -2.92 -7.94 -5.31
C ASN A 21 -1.94 -6.78 -5.52
N THR A 22 -0.76 -7.10 -6.03
CA THR A 22 0.40 -6.21 -6.08
C THR A 22 1.02 -6.29 -7.44
N GLU A 23 1.54 -5.15 -7.89
CA GLU A 23 2.11 -4.98 -9.22
C GLU A 23 3.52 -4.40 -9.08
N VAL A 24 4.40 -4.79 -10.01
CA VAL A 24 5.78 -4.32 -10.11
C VAL A 24 5.85 -3.18 -11.11
N TYR A 25 6.34 -2.04 -10.69
CA TYR A 25 6.51 -0.85 -11.52
C TYR A 25 7.98 -0.52 -11.72
N LEU A 26 8.36 -0.21 -12.95
CA LEU A 26 9.69 0.24 -13.33
C LEU A 26 9.64 1.73 -13.69
N MET A 27 10.63 2.49 -13.21
CA MET A 27 10.83 3.89 -13.58
C MET A 27 12.31 4.19 -13.83
N ASP A 28 12.56 5.17 -14.68
CA ASP A 28 13.88 5.76 -14.82
C ASP A 28 14.17 6.71 -13.66
N VAL A 29 15.43 6.75 -13.25
CA VAL A 29 15.94 7.63 -12.20
C VAL A 29 17.03 8.49 -12.79
N SER A 30 16.93 9.80 -12.57
CA SER A 30 17.96 10.77 -12.94
C SER A 30 18.38 11.55 -11.72
N THR A 31 19.67 11.89 -11.64
CA THR A 31 20.20 12.75 -10.59
C THR A 31 20.96 13.90 -11.25
N THR A 32 20.48 15.12 -11.06
CA THR A 32 21.12 16.35 -11.55
C THR A 32 21.33 17.29 -10.38
N ASP A 33 22.56 17.76 -10.17
CA ASP A 33 22.93 18.65 -9.05
C ASP A 33 22.48 18.15 -7.67
N GLY A 34 22.53 16.83 -7.45
CA GLY A 34 22.09 16.19 -6.21
C GLY A 34 20.57 16.07 -6.04
N LYS A 35 19.78 16.61 -6.97
CA LYS A 35 18.34 16.41 -7.03
C LYS A 35 18.01 15.13 -7.78
N ILE A 36 17.32 14.21 -7.10
CA ILE A 36 16.79 12.98 -7.68
C ILE A 36 15.44 13.29 -8.32
N SER A 37 15.25 12.85 -9.56
CA SER A 37 13.99 12.92 -10.29
C SER A 37 13.63 11.54 -10.81
N LEU A 38 12.34 11.22 -10.77
CA LEU A 38 11.77 9.94 -11.21
C LEU A 38 11.00 10.15 -12.51
N GLY A 39 11.12 9.20 -13.43
CA GLY A 39 10.24 9.10 -14.60
C GLY A 39 8.89 8.48 -14.24
N GLU A 40 7.99 8.45 -15.22
CA GLU A 40 6.66 7.84 -15.05
C GLU A 40 6.76 6.34 -14.70
N PRO A 41 5.96 5.86 -13.72
CA PRO A 41 5.93 4.45 -13.37
C PRO A 41 5.28 3.62 -14.47
N ARG A 42 5.99 2.59 -14.95
CA ARG A 42 5.48 1.60 -15.91
C ARG A 42 5.23 0.27 -15.22
N ASN A 43 3.99 -0.22 -15.23
CA ASN A 43 3.68 -1.57 -14.78
C ASN A 43 4.37 -2.60 -15.70
N ILE A 44 5.18 -3.50 -15.13
CA ILE A 44 5.92 -4.54 -15.85
C ILE A 44 5.45 -5.97 -15.54
N SER A 45 4.63 -6.17 -14.51
CA SER A 45 4.01 -7.46 -14.22
C SER A 45 2.70 -7.62 -14.98
N ASN A 46 1.78 -6.65 -14.86
CA ASN A 46 0.46 -6.63 -15.49
C ASN A 46 -0.26 -7.98 -15.34
N ASN A 47 -0.34 -8.44 -14.10
CA ASN A 47 -0.80 -9.77 -13.76
C ASN A 47 -1.63 -9.73 -12.47
N GLU A 48 -2.67 -10.55 -12.42
CA GLU A 48 -3.53 -10.61 -11.24
C GLU A 48 -2.88 -11.46 -10.14
N GLY A 49 -2.82 -10.90 -8.93
CA GLY A 49 -2.38 -11.60 -7.74
C GLY A 49 -1.08 -11.04 -7.18
N TYR A 50 -0.22 -11.92 -6.66
CA TYR A 50 1.01 -11.50 -6.02
C TYR A 50 2.14 -11.36 -7.03
N ASP A 51 2.48 -10.12 -7.39
CA ASP A 51 3.71 -9.75 -8.10
C ASP A 51 4.62 -8.91 -7.20
N ASN A 52 5.77 -9.45 -6.83
CA ASN A 52 6.55 -8.92 -5.72
C ASN A 52 8.04 -9.26 -5.76
N GLN A 53 8.76 -8.72 -4.77
CA GLN A 53 10.17 -8.98 -4.49
C GLN A 53 11.07 -8.83 -5.74
N PRO A 54 10.94 -7.71 -6.49
CA PRO A 54 11.70 -7.55 -7.71
C PRO A 54 13.18 -7.32 -7.43
N SER A 55 14.03 -7.79 -8.34
CA SER A 55 15.46 -7.52 -8.33
C SER A 55 16.02 -7.38 -9.73
N PHE A 56 17.09 -6.60 -9.86
CA PHE A 56 17.81 -6.51 -11.13
C PHE A 56 18.81 -7.66 -11.25
N TYR A 57 18.64 -8.51 -12.27
CA TYR A 57 19.66 -9.47 -12.68
C TYR A 57 20.77 -8.78 -13.48
N ASN A 58 20.42 -7.76 -14.26
CA ASN A 58 21.32 -6.78 -14.86
C ASN A 58 20.51 -5.54 -15.31
N ASP A 59 21.12 -4.59 -16.02
CA ASP A 59 20.45 -3.35 -16.46
C ASP A 59 19.28 -3.58 -17.45
N ASN A 60 19.23 -4.74 -18.08
CA ASN A 60 18.18 -5.10 -19.05
C ASN A 60 17.18 -6.11 -18.51
N LEU A 61 17.48 -6.83 -17.42
CA LEU A 61 16.67 -7.96 -16.96
C LEU A 61 16.33 -7.80 -15.48
N ILE A 62 15.03 -7.77 -15.21
CA ILE A 62 14.46 -7.73 -13.86
C ILE A 62 13.82 -9.09 -13.59
N LEU A 63 14.06 -9.64 -12.40
CA LEU A 63 13.40 -10.85 -11.90
C LEU A 63 12.40 -10.45 -10.84
N PHE A 64 11.28 -11.16 -10.73
CA PHE A 64 10.30 -10.95 -9.66
C PHE A 64 9.50 -12.22 -9.44
N SER A 65 8.94 -12.36 -8.25
CA SER A 65 7.95 -13.40 -7.95
C SER A 65 6.61 -12.98 -8.53
N SER A 66 5.92 -13.90 -9.20
CA SER A 66 4.66 -13.63 -9.87
C SER A 66 3.72 -14.81 -9.76
N THR A 67 2.42 -14.53 -9.62
CA THR A 67 1.41 -15.57 -9.39
C THR A 67 0.73 -15.98 -10.67
N ARG A 68 0.61 -17.28 -10.90
CA ARG A 68 -0.24 -17.87 -11.94
C ARG A 68 -0.80 -19.18 -11.45
N ASN A 69 -1.99 -19.60 -11.89
CA ASN A 69 -2.56 -20.91 -11.55
C ASN A 69 -2.58 -21.24 -10.05
N ARG A 70 -2.70 -20.21 -9.17
CA ARG A 70 -2.63 -20.32 -7.70
C ARG A 70 -1.28 -20.78 -7.14
N GLN A 71 -0.20 -20.65 -7.91
CA GLN A 71 1.19 -20.84 -7.45
C GLN A 71 2.00 -19.58 -7.75
N THR A 72 3.05 -19.32 -6.97
CA THR A 72 4.00 -18.24 -7.22
C THR A 72 5.28 -18.81 -7.84
N ASP A 73 5.64 -18.34 -9.03
CA ASP A 73 6.86 -18.70 -9.75
C ASP A 73 7.73 -17.46 -9.97
N ILE A 74 8.93 -17.64 -10.52
CA ILE A 74 9.82 -16.53 -10.89
C ILE A 74 9.58 -16.13 -12.35
N ALA A 75 9.19 -14.88 -12.54
CA ALA A 75 9.09 -14.21 -13.83
C ALA A 75 10.33 -13.34 -14.07
N GLN A 76 10.56 -13.03 -15.34
CA GLN A 76 11.53 -12.03 -15.78
C GLN A 76 10.88 -11.02 -16.70
N TYR A 77 11.39 -9.80 -16.65
CA TYR A 77 11.04 -8.72 -17.55
C TYR A 77 12.28 -8.17 -18.25
N ASN A 78 12.23 -8.14 -19.57
CA ASN A 78 13.26 -7.52 -20.40
C ASN A 78 12.92 -6.05 -20.66
N VAL A 79 13.75 -5.15 -20.12
CA VAL A 79 13.56 -3.69 -20.16
C VAL A 79 13.64 -3.13 -21.57
N ARG A 80 14.47 -3.71 -22.44
CA ARG A 80 14.66 -3.24 -23.82
C ARG A 80 13.48 -3.65 -24.70
N ASP A 81 13.06 -4.90 -24.57
CA ASP A 81 12.08 -5.50 -25.46
C ASP A 81 10.64 -5.30 -24.94
N ASN A 82 10.49 -4.87 -23.69
CA ASN A 82 9.21 -4.70 -22.98
C ASN A 82 8.38 -5.98 -22.90
N ILE A 83 9.05 -7.11 -22.64
CA ILE A 83 8.43 -8.44 -22.62
C ILE A 83 8.65 -9.10 -21.26
N SER A 84 7.57 -9.64 -20.70
CA SER A 84 7.59 -10.54 -19.53
C SER A 84 7.57 -12.00 -19.98
N SER A 85 8.29 -12.87 -19.27
CA SER A 85 8.26 -14.31 -19.48
C SER A 85 8.54 -15.06 -18.17
N TRP A 86 8.14 -16.32 -18.11
CA TRP A 86 8.35 -17.17 -16.93
C TRP A 86 9.71 -17.86 -17.01
N ILE A 87 10.46 -17.90 -15.91
CA ILE A 87 11.70 -18.67 -15.82
C ILE A 87 11.43 -20.04 -15.20
N THR A 88 10.61 -20.08 -14.14
CA THR A 88 10.32 -21.32 -13.42
C THR A 88 8.86 -21.73 -13.59
N ASP A 89 8.63 -23.02 -13.37
CA ASP A 89 7.31 -23.62 -13.18
C ASP A 89 7.46 -24.61 -12.04
N THR A 90 6.83 -24.29 -10.90
CA THR A 90 7.06 -24.98 -9.64
C THR A 90 5.81 -25.70 -9.15
N PRO A 91 5.35 -26.78 -9.83
CA PRO A 91 4.16 -27.50 -9.41
C PRO A 91 4.25 -27.93 -7.93
N ARG A 92 3.26 -27.50 -7.14
CA ARG A 92 3.15 -27.78 -5.69
C ARG A 92 4.20 -27.09 -4.81
N GLY A 93 4.87 -26.06 -5.32
CA GLY A 93 5.75 -25.17 -4.56
C GLY A 93 5.42 -23.71 -4.81
N SER A 94 6.18 -22.81 -4.20
CA SER A 94 6.17 -21.39 -4.55
C SER A 94 7.53 -20.76 -4.31
N GLU A 95 7.91 -19.80 -5.14
CA GLU A 95 9.26 -19.25 -5.21
C GLU A 95 9.28 -17.73 -5.02
N TYR A 96 10.21 -17.28 -4.18
CA TYR A 96 10.24 -15.93 -3.59
C TYR A 96 11.62 -15.29 -3.64
N SER A 97 11.67 -13.96 -3.69
CA SER A 97 12.91 -13.16 -3.59
C SER A 97 14.04 -13.58 -4.53
N PRO A 98 13.83 -13.60 -5.86
CA PRO A 98 14.89 -13.97 -6.79
C PRO A 98 16.06 -12.98 -6.72
N LEU A 99 17.29 -13.47 -6.61
CA LEU A 99 18.52 -12.65 -6.65
C LEU A 99 19.58 -13.31 -7.52
N LYS A 100 20.25 -12.51 -8.37
CA LYS A 100 21.41 -12.96 -9.15
C LYS A 100 22.50 -13.52 -8.24
N ILE A 101 23.06 -14.66 -8.63
CA ILE A 101 24.27 -15.20 -7.99
C ILE A 101 25.51 -14.52 -8.60
N PRO A 102 26.38 -13.88 -7.80
CA PRO A 102 27.58 -13.20 -8.32
C PRO A 102 28.44 -14.11 -9.20
N GLY A 103 28.86 -13.61 -10.36
CA GLY A 103 29.76 -14.32 -11.29
C GLY A 103 29.14 -15.48 -12.06
N LYS A 104 27.85 -15.81 -11.86
CA LYS A 104 27.20 -16.98 -12.47
C LYS A 104 26.03 -16.58 -13.35
N LYS A 105 25.71 -17.45 -14.33
CA LYS A 105 24.47 -17.38 -15.12
C LYS A 105 23.31 -18.05 -14.38
N GLU A 106 23.19 -17.77 -13.09
CA GLU A 106 22.25 -18.41 -12.18
C GLU A 106 21.61 -17.33 -11.30
N PHE A 107 20.42 -17.61 -10.80
CA PHE A 107 19.79 -16.84 -9.74
C PHE A 107 19.48 -17.75 -8.55
N SER A 108 19.16 -17.14 -7.43
CA SER A 108 18.77 -17.81 -6.20
C SER A 108 17.38 -17.36 -5.81
N ALA A 109 16.55 -18.26 -5.30
CA ALA A 109 15.22 -17.95 -4.81
C ALA A 109 14.88 -18.84 -3.62
N ILE A 110 14.04 -18.31 -2.74
CA ILE A 110 13.51 -19.03 -1.60
C ILE A 110 12.32 -19.83 -2.08
N ARG A 111 12.35 -21.14 -1.84
CA ARG A 111 11.27 -22.04 -2.22
C ARG A 111 10.55 -22.53 -0.98
N LEU A 112 9.22 -22.41 -0.99
CA LEU A 112 8.34 -23.14 -0.09
C LEU A 112 8.15 -24.56 -0.63
N ASP A 113 8.68 -25.53 0.09
CA ASP A 113 8.59 -26.93 -0.27
C ASP A 113 7.29 -27.57 0.20
N THR A 114 6.93 -28.70 -0.40
CA THR A 114 5.71 -29.46 -0.08
C THR A 114 5.67 -29.99 1.35
N ASN A 115 6.81 -30.05 2.04
CA ASN A 115 6.90 -30.41 3.46
C ASN A 115 6.75 -29.20 4.40
N GLY A 116 6.46 -28.01 3.85
CA GLY A 116 6.30 -26.76 4.60
C GLY A 116 7.62 -26.07 4.97
N LEU A 117 8.78 -26.62 4.59
CA LEU A 117 10.07 -25.95 4.81
C LEU A 117 10.29 -24.87 3.76
N GLN A 118 10.86 -23.75 4.20
CA GLN A 118 11.36 -22.69 3.32
C GLN A 118 12.87 -22.82 3.22
N ARG A 119 13.38 -23.02 2.01
CA ARG A 119 14.82 -23.23 1.77
C ARG A 119 15.31 -22.41 0.60
N LEU A 120 16.60 -22.11 0.62
CA LEU A 120 17.25 -21.35 -0.43
C LEU A 120 17.76 -22.29 -1.53
N TYR A 121 17.37 -22.02 -2.77
CA TYR A 121 17.78 -22.75 -3.96
C TYR A 121 18.53 -21.82 -4.92
N ARG A 122 19.43 -22.39 -5.73
CA ARG A 122 19.91 -21.78 -6.97
C ARG A 122 19.19 -22.38 -8.17
N TYR A 123 19.08 -21.60 -9.23
CA TYR A 123 18.39 -21.92 -10.46
C TYR A 123 19.24 -21.50 -11.64
N ASP A 124 19.38 -22.39 -12.61
CA ASP A 124 19.98 -22.08 -13.91
C ASP A 124 19.03 -21.15 -14.70
N MET A 125 19.58 -20.06 -15.27
CA MET A 125 18.77 -19.06 -15.97
C MET A 125 18.13 -19.57 -17.26
N GLU A 126 18.70 -20.58 -17.91
CA GLU A 126 18.22 -21.09 -19.20
C GLU A 126 17.20 -22.23 -19.01
N SER A 127 17.49 -23.16 -18.11
CA SER A 127 16.68 -24.37 -17.90
C SER A 127 15.71 -24.28 -16.72
N GLY A 128 15.85 -23.28 -15.84
CA GLY A 128 15.03 -23.14 -14.63
C GLY A 128 15.24 -24.26 -13.60
N LYS A 129 16.28 -25.10 -13.75
CA LYS A 129 16.49 -26.26 -12.89
C LYS A 129 17.02 -25.85 -11.50
N PRO A 130 16.38 -26.29 -10.41
CA PRO A 130 16.80 -25.94 -9.05
C PRO A 130 17.94 -26.83 -8.53
N SER A 131 18.77 -26.28 -7.64
CA SER A 131 19.67 -27.01 -6.75
C SER A 131 19.68 -26.37 -5.37
N LEU A 132 19.60 -27.17 -4.32
CA LEU A 132 19.55 -26.69 -2.94
C LEU A 132 20.89 -26.03 -2.53
N LEU A 133 20.84 -24.82 -1.94
CA LEU A 133 22.02 -24.10 -1.44
C LEU A 133 22.21 -24.29 0.07
N LEU A 134 21.15 -24.08 0.86
CA LEU A 134 21.20 -24.16 2.32
C LEU A 134 20.20 -25.19 2.80
N ARG A 135 20.69 -26.33 3.28
CA ARG A 135 19.84 -27.48 3.65
C ARG A 135 19.15 -27.32 5.01
N ASP A 136 19.86 -26.74 5.98
CA ASP A 136 19.50 -26.83 7.40
C ASP A 136 18.92 -25.52 7.97
N LEU A 137 18.68 -24.51 7.11
CA LEU A 137 18.16 -23.21 7.51
C LEU A 137 16.77 -22.95 6.90
N LYS A 138 15.87 -22.40 7.73
CA LYS A 138 14.58 -21.84 7.28
C LYS A 138 14.80 -20.40 6.83
N VAL A 139 15.23 -20.21 5.60
CA VAL A 139 15.61 -18.89 5.08
C VAL A 139 14.36 -18.07 4.75
N GLY A 140 14.28 -16.86 5.30
CA GLY A 140 13.21 -15.89 5.02
C GLY A 140 13.57 -14.89 3.92
N TYR A 141 14.78 -14.35 3.95
CA TYR A 141 15.35 -13.42 2.96
C TYR A 141 16.86 -13.62 2.88
N HIS A 142 17.49 -13.28 1.76
CA HIS A 142 18.93 -13.46 1.57
C HIS A 142 19.57 -12.32 0.77
N LEU A 143 20.90 -12.21 0.90
CA LEU A 143 21.76 -11.28 0.18
C LEU A 143 23.11 -11.97 -0.06
N TRP A 144 23.58 -11.94 -1.32
CA TRP A 144 24.93 -12.41 -1.66
C TRP A 144 25.97 -11.34 -1.31
N PHE A 145 26.77 -11.56 -0.28
CA PHE A 145 27.91 -10.68 0.03
C PHE A 145 29.06 -10.92 -0.96
N ALA A 146 29.45 -12.18 -1.12
CA ALA A 146 30.44 -12.69 -2.07
C ALA A 146 29.88 -13.93 -2.80
N GLU A 147 30.68 -14.62 -3.62
CA GLU A 147 30.22 -15.84 -4.33
C GLU A 147 29.91 -17.00 -3.39
N ASP A 148 30.54 -17.03 -2.21
CA ASP A 148 30.49 -18.08 -1.21
C ASP A 148 30.00 -17.61 0.17
N ILE A 149 29.76 -16.31 0.34
CA ILE A 149 29.26 -15.73 1.59
C ILE A 149 27.85 -15.18 1.36
N LEU A 150 26.89 -15.79 2.04
CA LEU A 150 25.49 -15.40 2.08
C LEU A 150 25.15 -14.77 3.42
N ILE A 151 24.41 -13.66 3.38
CA ILE A 151 23.74 -13.08 4.53
C ILE A 151 22.27 -13.41 4.39
N SER A 152 21.67 -14.03 5.40
CA SER A 152 20.27 -14.45 5.36
C SER A 152 19.55 -14.07 6.63
N THR A 153 18.25 -13.83 6.55
CA THR A 153 17.38 -13.93 7.72
C THR A 153 16.89 -15.37 7.85
N VAL A 154 16.95 -15.92 9.05
CA VAL A 154 16.51 -17.28 9.36
C VAL A 154 15.35 -17.20 10.34
N LEU A 155 14.25 -17.88 9.99
CA LEU A 155 13.04 -17.94 10.79
C LEU A 155 13.28 -18.83 12.02
N VAL A 156 13.13 -18.23 13.20
CA VAL A 156 13.24 -18.91 14.50
C VAL A 156 12.04 -18.49 15.34
N ASP A 157 11.17 -19.44 15.65
CA ASP A 157 9.89 -19.20 16.32
C ASP A 157 9.04 -18.14 15.56
N ASP A 158 8.81 -16.99 16.17
CA ASP A 158 8.03 -15.86 15.65
C ASP A 158 8.89 -14.66 15.18
N ARG A 159 10.21 -14.85 15.08
CA ARG A 159 11.16 -13.80 14.65
C ARG A 159 12.10 -14.25 13.54
N MET A 160 12.89 -13.31 13.06
CA MET A 160 13.99 -13.54 12.12
C MET A 160 15.32 -13.21 12.78
N ASP A 161 16.29 -14.10 12.65
CA ASP A 161 17.67 -13.89 13.11
C ASP A 161 18.60 -13.71 11.88
N LEU A 162 19.54 -12.77 11.95
CA LEU A 162 20.53 -12.52 10.91
C LEU A 162 21.64 -13.57 10.97
N VAL A 163 21.84 -14.30 9.89
CA VAL A 163 22.80 -15.41 9.80
C VAL A 163 23.77 -15.18 8.65
N VAL A 164 25.05 -15.39 8.90
CA VAL A 164 26.11 -15.43 7.90
C VAL A 164 26.42 -16.89 7.58
N SER A 165 26.29 -17.27 6.31
CA SER A 165 26.56 -18.61 5.81
C SER A 165 27.77 -18.59 4.89
N ASN A 166 28.75 -19.44 5.17
CA ASN A 166 29.87 -19.71 4.26
C ASN A 166 29.63 -21.03 3.56
N LEU A 167 29.46 -20.98 2.24
CA LEU A 167 29.12 -22.12 1.40
C LEU A 167 30.32 -23.04 1.11
N GLN A 168 31.56 -22.53 1.18
CA GLN A 168 32.76 -23.36 1.03
C GLN A 168 32.97 -24.22 2.28
N ASP A 169 32.85 -23.61 3.46
CA ASP A 169 33.09 -24.28 4.75
C ASP A 169 31.84 -25.00 5.28
N ASN A 170 30.69 -24.78 4.66
CA ASN A 170 29.38 -25.25 5.10
C ASN A 170 29.08 -24.86 6.57
N THR A 171 29.39 -23.62 6.93
CA THR A 171 29.17 -23.07 8.28
C THR A 171 28.10 -21.99 8.28
N ASN A 172 27.39 -21.88 9.40
CA ASN A 172 26.36 -20.87 9.64
C ASN A 172 26.61 -20.22 11.00
N TYR A 173 26.66 -18.89 11.04
CA TYR A 173 26.83 -18.11 12.26
C TYR A 173 25.68 -17.12 12.43
N THR A 174 24.93 -17.25 13.52
CA THR A 174 23.91 -16.27 13.89
C THR A 174 24.58 -15.01 14.44
N PHE A 175 24.48 -13.93 13.68
CA PHE A 175 25.10 -12.65 13.99
C PHE A 175 24.26 -11.82 14.97
N GLN A 176 22.99 -11.62 14.66
CA GLN A 176 22.07 -10.85 15.50
C GLN A 176 20.70 -11.50 15.50
N LYS A 177 19.99 -11.45 16.62
CA LYS A 177 18.61 -11.91 16.70
C LYS A 177 17.64 -10.76 16.42
N ASN A 178 16.41 -11.11 16.06
CA ASN A 178 15.31 -10.16 15.88
C ASN A 178 15.64 -9.00 14.92
N VAL A 179 15.78 -9.34 13.64
CA VAL A 179 16.02 -8.39 12.55
C VAL A 179 14.82 -8.33 11.60
N GLY A 180 14.73 -7.25 10.82
CA GLY A 180 13.78 -7.11 9.72
C GLY A 180 14.20 -7.89 8.48
N ARG A 181 13.34 -7.85 7.45
CA ARG A 181 13.54 -8.63 6.22
C ARG A 181 14.52 -8.01 5.22
N SER A 182 14.75 -6.72 5.29
CA SER A 182 15.50 -5.98 4.27
C SER A 182 17.01 -6.04 4.51
N LEU A 183 17.73 -6.57 3.53
CA LEU A 183 19.18 -6.79 3.52
C LEU A 183 19.79 -6.17 2.26
N HIS A 184 20.77 -5.27 2.42
CA HIS A 184 21.38 -4.57 1.28
C HIS A 184 22.90 -4.47 1.39
N LYS A 185 23.62 -4.43 0.27
CA LYS A 185 25.00 -3.93 0.26
C LYS A 185 24.97 -2.42 0.40
N ILE A 186 25.89 -1.86 1.18
CA ILE A 186 26.07 -0.41 1.25
C ILE A 186 26.97 0.03 0.09
N PRO A 187 26.48 0.86 -0.86
CA PRO A 187 27.22 1.26 -2.04
C PRO A 187 28.60 1.85 -1.73
N GLY A 188 29.60 1.45 -2.51
CA GLY A 188 30.98 1.93 -2.35
C GLY A 188 31.73 1.39 -1.12
N THR A 189 31.19 0.40 -0.42
CA THR A 189 31.81 -0.20 0.78
C THR A 189 31.84 -1.72 0.73
N LYS A 190 32.49 -2.34 1.73
CA LYS A 190 32.43 -3.79 2.00
C LYS A 190 31.42 -4.14 3.11
N LEU A 191 30.47 -3.25 3.38
CA LEU A 191 29.47 -3.42 4.43
C LEU A 191 28.12 -3.81 3.84
N ILE A 192 27.32 -4.47 4.65
CA ILE A 192 25.89 -4.66 4.40
C ILE A 192 25.09 -3.80 5.38
N SER A 193 23.84 -3.47 5.05
CA SER A 193 22.88 -2.87 5.97
C SER A 193 21.71 -3.82 6.20
N TYR A 194 21.14 -3.75 7.41
CA TYR A 194 19.95 -4.48 7.81
C TYR A 194 19.13 -3.66 8.80
N ILE A 195 17.86 -4.03 8.98
CA ILE A 195 16.98 -3.44 10.00
C ILE A 195 17.11 -4.25 11.29
N SER A 196 17.55 -3.61 12.37
CA SER A 196 17.60 -4.16 13.72
C SER A 196 16.30 -3.85 14.46
N LYS A 197 15.66 -4.87 15.03
CA LYS A 197 14.43 -4.76 15.83
C LYS A 197 14.65 -5.08 17.31
N GLU A 198 15.89 -5.03 17.78
CA GLU A 198 16.23 -5.27 19.19
C GLU A 198 15.61 -4.23 20.14
N ASN A 199 15.35 -3.01 19.61
CA ASN A 199 14.78 -1.89 20.34
C ASN A 199 13.34 -1.61 19.86
N GLU A 200 12.56 -0.87 20.66
CA GLU A 200 11.20 -0.44 20.30
C GLU A 200 11.20 0.39 19.00
N VAL A 201 12.14 1.34 18.87
CA VAL A 201 12.40 2.06 17.63
C VAL A 201 13.38 1.25 16.81
N TRP A 202 12.94 0.81 15.63
CA TRP A 202 13.79 0.02 14.73
C TRP A 202 14.90 0.89 14.10
N GLU A 203 16.04 0.26 13.87
CA GLU A 203 17.27 0.95 13.46
C GLU A 203 17.80 0.34 12.17
N ILE A 204 18.28 1.17 11.25
CA ILE A 204 19.14 0.71 10.16
C ILE A 204 20.57 0.66 10.71
N LYS A 205 21.18 -0.53 10.69
CA LYS A 205 22.58 -0.75 11.08
C LYS A 205 23.40 -1.21 9.87
N SER A 206 24.67 -0.82 9.82
CA SER A 206 25.66 -1.45 8.96
C SER A 206 26.36 -2.60 9.70
N MET A 207 26.81 -3.61 8.97
CA MET A 207 27.65 -4.70 9.47
C MET A 207 28.72 -5.08 8.43
N ASP A 208 29.94 -5.34 8.91
CA ASP A 208 30.99 -6.02 8.15
C ASP A 208 30.82 -7.54 8.30
N PRO A 209 30.48 -8.29 7.23
CA PRO A 209 30.27 -9.73 7.31
C PRO A 209 31.48 -10.55 7.71
N ILE A 210 32.69 -9.97 7.64
CA ILE A 210 33.93 -10.66 7.98
C ILE A 210 34.30 -10.41 9.45
N SER A 211 34.35 -9.15 9.88
CA SER A 211 34.76 -8.80 11.25
C SER A 211 33.61 -8.82 12.26
N GLY A 212 32.36 -8.72 11.79
CA GLY A 212 31.17 -8.54 12.62
C GLY A 212 31.02 -7.14 13.20
N ALA A 213 31.89 -6.18 12.84
CA ALA A 213 31.78 -4.80 13.29
C ALA A 213 30.45 -4.18 12.82
N THR A 214 29.74 -3.51 13.72
CA THR A 214 28.45 -2.85 13.44
C THR A 214 28.47 -1.37 13.75
N GLN A 215 27.62 -0.63 13.06
CA GLN A 215 27.41 0.80 13.30
C GLN A 215 25.95 1.18 13.07
N PHE A 216 25.42 2.06 13.92
CA PHE A 216 24.12 2.69 13.72
C PHE A 216 24.17 3.67 12.53
N ILE A 217 23.13 3.67 11.69
CA ILE A 217 22.97 4.61 10.57
C ILE A 217 21.87 5.62 10.88
N THR A 218 20.64 5.15 11.09
CA THR A 218 19.47 5.99 11.39
C THR A 218 18.34 5.16 11.97
N ASN A 219 17.39 5.80 12.64
CA ASN A 219 16.09 5.22 12.94
C ASN A 219 15.25 5.13 11.66
N ILE A 220 14.49 4.06 11.51
CA ILE A 220 13.55 3.89 10.42
C ILE A 220 12.17 4.43 10.81
N PRO A 221 11.38 5.01 9.89
CA PRO A 221 10.00 5.37 10.18
C PRO A 221 9.19 4.14 10.64
N PRO A 222 8.19 4.31 11.51
CA PRO A 222 7.37 3.20 12.02
C PRO A 222 6.79 2.34 10.88
N GLU A 223 6.68 1.04 11.13
CA GLU A 223 6.03 0.05 10.24
C GLU A 223 6.71 -0.18 8.87
N ILE A 224 7.86 0.44 8.61
CA ILE A 224 8.64 0.21 7.40
C ILE A 224 9.58 -0.99 7.58
N GLU A 225 9.50 -1.94 6.65
CA GLU A 225 10.24 -3.19 6.65
C GLU A 225 11.25 -3.30 5.50
N ASP A 226 11.20 -2.37 4.55
CA ASP A 226 12.00 -2.39 3.32
C ASP A 226 12.66 -1.04 3.04
N ILE A 227 13.96 -1.10 2.73
CA ILE A 227 14.75 0.04 2.30
C ILE A 227 15.33 -0.22 0.92
N CYS A 228 15.88 0.81 0.28
CA CYS A 228 16.68 0.67 -0.93
C CYS A 228 17.83 1.67 -0.93
N TRP A 229 19.03 1.23 -1.30
CA TRP A 229 20.16 2.14 -1.46
C TRP A 229 20.29 2.60 -2.92
N LEU A 230 20.50 3.90 -3.11
CA LEU A 230 21.00 4.47 -4.35
C LEU A 230 22.54 4.46 -4.35
N ILE A 231 23.14 4.38 -5.54
CA ILE A 231 24.59 4.33 -5.74
C ILE A 231 25.35 5.51 -5.10
N ASN A 232 24.67 6.65 -4.91
CA ASN A 232 25.23 7.83 -4.26
C ASN A 232 25.21 7.79 -2.72
N GLY A 233 24.65 6.73 -2.11
CA GLY A 233 24.54 6.58 -0.66
C GLY A 233 23.21 7.06 -0.04
N THR A 234 22.24 7.49 -0.86
CA THR A 234 20.89 7.83 -0.38
C THR A 234 20.09 6.56 -0.12
N ILE A 235 19.37 6.51 1.00
CA ILE A 235 18.43 5.44 1.35
C ILE A 235 17.02 5.91 0.97
N LEU A 236 16.24 5.04 0.31
CA LEU A 236 14.84 5.23 0.00
C LEU A 236 13.96 4.28 0.79
N VAL A 237 12.77 4.75 1.17
CA VAL A 237 11.67 3.93 1.72
C VAL A 237 10.34 4.34 1.09
N GLY A 238 9.41 3.39 1.01
CA GLY A 238 8.03 3.65 0.57
C GLY A 238 7.08 3.69 1.77
N MET A 239 6.15 4.64 1.78
CA MET A 239 5.09 4.74 2.78
C MET A 239 3.82 5.27 2.09
N GLY A 240 2.78 4.44 2.01
CA GLY A 240 1.64 4.71 1.14
C GLY A 240 2.11 4.89 -0.31
N ASN A 241 1.61 5.90 -1.00
CA ASN A 241 2.03 6.27 -2.36
C ASN A 241 3.23 7.26 -2.39
N THR A 242 4.01 7.36 -1.31
CA THR A 242 5.09 8.34 -1.21
C THR A 242 6.44 7.66 -0.98
N LEU A 243 7.45 8.12 -1.72
CA LEU A 243 8.85 7.78 -1.47
C LEU A 243 9.48 8.83 -0.58
N TYR A 244 10.14 8.36 0.48
CA TYR A 244 10.97 9.16 1.36
C TYR A 244 12.44 8.84 1.13
N ARG A 245 13.30 9.81 1.40
CA ARG A 245 14.75 9.69 1.30
C ARG A 245 15.47 10.09 2.59
N PHE A 246 16.64 9.52 2.78
CA PHE A 246 17.59 9.90 3.82
C PHE A 246 19.02 9.64 3.34
N HIS A 247 19.88 10.64 3.38
CA HIS A 247 21.30 10.49 3.10
C HIS A 247 22.11 10.56 4.42
N PRO A 248 22.73 9.45 4.88
CA PRO A 248 23.32 9.35 6.21
C PRO A 248 24.43 10.35 6.57
N LYS A 249 25.03 11.02 5.58
CA LYS A 249 26.10 12.00 5.82
C LYS A 249 25.62 13.45 5.86
N THR A 250 24.43 13.73 5.37
CA THR A 250 23.96 15.13 5.15
C THR A 250 22.62 15.42 5.83
N ASP A 251 21.81 14.39 6.06
CA ASP A 251 20.44 14.57 6.52
C ASP A 251 20.34 14.22 8.00
N SER A 252 19.55 15.00 8.74
CA SER A 252 19.22 14.72 10.15
C SER A 252 17.84 14.06 10.30
N GLN A 253 17.03 14.06 9.25
CA GLN A 253 15.67 13.53 9.24
C GLN A 253 15.28 13.06 7.84
N TRP A 254 14.31 12.14 7.77
CA TRP A 254 13.71 11.70 6.51
C TRP A 254 12.98 12.87 5.84
N SER A 255 13.06 12.93 4.51
CA SER A 255 12.35 13.94 3.71
C SER A 255 11.61 13.28 2.56
N VAL A 256 10.49 13.88 2.14
CA VAL A 256 9.75 13.43 0.96
C VAL A 256 10.64 13.58 -0.27
N LEU A 257 10.80 12.49 -1.02
CA LEU A 257 11.41 12.52 -2.35
C LEU A 257 10.35 12.80 -3.41
N HIS A 258 9.27 12.03 -3.40
CA HIS A 258 8.21 12.12 -4.39
C HIS A 258 6.92 11.47 -3.86
N THR A 259 5.80 12.17 -4.01
CA THR A 259 4.46 11.61 -3.80
C THR A 259 3.86 11.36 -5.18
N PHE A 260 3.46 10.12 -5.45
CA PHE A 260 2.85 9.79 -6.74
C PHE A 260 1.40 10.30 -6.74
N GLU A 261 1.15 11.33 -7.54
CA GLU A 261 -0.19 11.85 -7.78
C GLU A 261 -0.89 11.01 -8.87
N GLY A 262 -2.17 10.68 -8.66
CA GLY A 262 -3.01 9.99 -9.64
C GLY A 262 -3.09 8.47 -9.52
N LYS A 263 -3.74 7.85 -10.51
CA LYS A 263 -4.38 6.53 -10.44
C LYS A 263 -3.45 5.32 -10.41
N ASN A 264 -2.13 5.51 -10.50
CA ASN A 264 -1.23 4.45 -10.95
C ASN A 264 -0.63 3.60 -9.83
N LEU A 265 -0.52 4.13 -8.60
CA LEU A 265 0.15 3.46 -7.48
C LEU A 265 -0.64 3.61 -6.17
N GLY A 266 -0.91 2.49 -5.51
CA GLY A 266 -1.37 2.41 -4.12
C GLY A 266 -0.22 2.43 -3.11
N SER A 267 -0.27 1.55 -2.10
CA SER A 267 0.76 1.46 -1.07
C SER A 267 2.04 0.78 -1.58
N ILE A 268 3.18 1.45 -1.43
CA ILE A 268 4.50 0.98 -1.86
C ILE A 268 5.12 0.13 -0.75
N SER A 269 5.52 -1.10 -1.09
CA SER A 269 6.01 -2.07 -0.10
C SER A 269 7.43 -2.60 -0.36
N ARG A 270 7.96 -2.53 -1.59
CA ARG A 270 9.32 -2.97 -1.94
C ARG A 270 9.96 -2.02 -2.93
N LEU A 271 11.29 -1.95 -2.88
CA LEU A 271 12.11 -1.07 -3.71
C LEU A 271 13.43 -1.76 -4.07
N ALA A 272 13.86 -1.68 -5.31
CA ALA A 272 15.21 -2.09 -5.74
C ALA A 272 15.72 -1.21 -6.87
N THR A 273 17.03 -0.97 -6.94
CA THR A 273 17.65 -0.25 -8.07
C THR A 273 18.63 -1.14 -8.82
N ASN A 274 18.89 -0.79 -10.09
CA ASN A 274 19.99 -1.38 -10.82
C ASN A 274 21.34 -0.81 -10.31
N ALA A 275 22.45 -1.40 -10.76
CA ALA A 275 23.76 -1.17 -10.14
C ALA A 275 24.23 0.30 -10.14
N ASN A 276 23.82 1.10 -11.12
CA ASN A 276 24.14 2.53 -11.22
C ASN A 276 23.00 3.44 -10.75
N SER A 277 21.91 2.86 -10.24
CA SER A 277 20.68 3.54 -9.84
C SER A 277 20.09 4.48 -10.90
N SER A 278 20.22 4.12 -12.19
CA SER A 278 19.49 4.79 -13.27
C SER A 278 18.06 4.28 -13.44
N LYS A 279 17.71 3.18 -12.76
CA LYS A 279 16.38 2.57 -12.76
C LYS A 279 15.98 2.15 -11.35
N LEU A 280 14.71 2.35 -11.04
CA LEU A 280 14.07 1.92 -9.81
C LEU A 280 12.91 1.00 -10.17
N VAL A 281 12.84 -0.16 -9.52
CA VAL A 281 11.64 -0.97 -9.47
C VAL A 281 11.01 -0.87 -8.10
N LEU A 282 9.69 -0.79 -8.06
CA LEU A 282 8.92 -0.81 -6.83
C LEU A 282 7.76 -1.79 -6.92
N VAL A 283 7.28 -2.23 -5.76
CA VAL A 283 6.03 -2.98 -5.65
C VAL A 283 4.99 -2.06 -5.05
N SER A 284 3.84 -1.99 -5.69
CA SER A 284 2.69 -1.23 -5.22
C SER A 284 1.46 -2.12 -5.19
N GLU A 285 0.60 -1.92 -4.21
CA GLU A 285 -0.78 -2.38 -4.29
C GLU A 285 -1.49 -1.74 -5.49
N VAL A 286 -2.47 -2.44 -6.05
CA VAL A 286 -3.36 -1.89 -7.08
C VAL A 286 -4.10 -0.68 -6.49
N SER A 287 -4.11 0.45 -7.20
CA SER A 287 -4.79 1.66 -6.74
C SER A 287 -6.28 1.38 -6.46
N PRO A 288 -6.83 1.89 -5.34
CA PRO A 288 -8.26 1.81 -5.05
C PRO A 288 -9.15 2.26 -6.21
N GLU A 289 -8.74 3.30 -6.94
CA GLU A 289 -9.49 3.80 -8.09
C GLU A 289 -9.64 2.78 -9.22
N ILE A 290 -8.60 1.99 -9.47
CA ILE A 290 -8.61 0.96 -10.52
C ILE A 290 -9.57 -0.17 -10.11
N VAL A 291 -9.55 -0.56 -8.83
CA VAL A 291 -10.45 -1.60 -8.30
C VAL A 291 -11.91 -1.16 -8.41
N VAL A 292 -12.23 0.07 -7.98
CA VAL A 292 -13.59 0.62 -8.07
C VAL A 292 -14.01 0.82 -9.53
N GLN A 293 -13.11 1.27 -10.41
CA GLN A 293 -13.41 1.39 -11.83
C GLN A 293 -13.75 0.04 -12.48
N LYS A 294 -12.98 -1.02 -12.18
CA LYS A 294 -13.25 -2.39 -12.64
C LYS A 294 -14.62 -2.87 -12.18
N GLN A 295 -14.99 -2.55 -10.93
CA GLN A 295 -16.30 -2.86 -10.38
C GLN A 295 -17.44 -2.15 -11.14
N VAL A 296 -17.30 -0.85 -11.43
CA VAL A 296 -18.31 -0.07 -12.17
C VAL A 296 -18.48 -0.62 -13.60
N GLU A 297 -17.38 -0.94 -14.26
CA GLU A 297 -17.39 -1.53 -15.61
C GLU A 297 -18.07 -2.90 -15.62
N ALA A 298 -17.73 -3.77 -14.67
CA ALA A 298 -18.35 -5.08 -14.54
C ALA A 298 -19.85 -4.98 -14.21
N TYR A 299 -20.24 -4.02 -13.35
CA TYR A 299 -21.65 -3.73 -13.06
C TYR A 299 -22.41 -3.36 -14.34
N ASN A 300 -21.90 -2.39 -15.10
CA ASN A 300 -22.53 -1.93 -16.34
C ASN A 300 -22.57 -2.99 -17.44
N GLN A 301 -21.59 -3.91 -17.48
CA GLN A 301 -21.55 -5.05 -18.39
C GLN A 301 -22.45 -6.21 -17.92
N ARG A 302 -22.98 -6.15 -16.70
CA ARG A 302 -23.70 -7.24 -16.02
C ARG A 302 -22.88 -8.53 -15.91
N ASP A 303 -21.55 -8.37 -15.85
CA ASP A 303 -20.67 -9.48 -15.56
C ASP A 303 -20.65 -9.69 -14.05
N LEU A 304 -21.55 -10.55 -13.59
CA LEU A 304 -21.75 -10.79 -12.16
C LEU A 304 -20.51 -11.39 -11.49
N ASP A 305 -19.77 -12.23 -12.20
CA ASP A 305 -18.60 -12.90 -11.63
C ASP A 305 -17.42 -11.91 -11.58
N ALA A 306 -17.21 -11.09 -12.63
CA ALA A 306 -16.22 -10.01 -12.59
C ALA A 306 -16.58 -8.96 -11.52
N PHE A 307 -17.85 -8.59 -11.38
CA PHE A 307 -18.32 -7.66 -10.37
C PHE A 307 -18.04 -8.19 -8.96
N ALA A 308 -18.50 -9.41 -8.65
CA ALA A 308 -18.29 -10.04 -7.34
C ALA A 308 -16.81 -10.25 -7.03
N SER A 309 -15.96 -10.50 -8.03
CA SER A 309 -14.51 -10.68 -7.85
C SER A 309 -13.79 -9.43 -7.34
N CYS A 310 -14.38 -8.23 -7.51
CA CYS A 310 -13.79 -6.99 -7.02
C CYS A 310 -13.95 -6.79 -5.51
N TYR A 311 -14.78 -7.61 -4.84
CA TYR A 311 -15.09 -7.47 -3.42
C TYR A 311 -14.39 -8.52 -2.57
N SER A 312 -14.09 -8.23 -1.31
CA SER A 312 -13.55 -9.23 -0.40
C SER A 312 -14.62 -10.25 0.04
N GLU A 313 -14.18 -11.41 0.54
CA GLU A 313 -15.11 -12.47 0.98
C GLU A 313 -16.11 -11.97 2.04
N ASN A 314 -15.68 -11.04 2.88
CA ASN A 314 -16.42 -10.50 4.01
C ASN A 314 -16.92 -9.07 3.77
N VAL A 315 -17.03 -8.63 2.51
CA VAL A 315 -17.45 -7.27 2.17
C VAL A 315 -18.65 -6.80 3.00
N LEU A 316 -18.55 -5.60 3.57
CA LEU A 316 -19.62 -4.92 4.29
C LEU A 316 -20.35 -3.97 3.35
N VAL A 317 -21.66 -4.16 3.18
CA VAL A 317 -22.51 -3.21 2.45
C VAL A 317 -23.45 -2.53 3.44
N GLN A 318 -23.50 -1.20 3.41
CA GLN A 318 -24.23 -0.41 4.41
C GLN A 318 -24.78 0.90 3.83
N TYR A 319 -25.71 1.53 4.55
CA TYR A 319 -26.00 2.95 4.35
C TYR A 319 -25.09 3.80 5.25
N PHE A 320 -24.59 4.90 4.72
CA PHE A 320 -23.90 5.90 5.53
C PHE A 320 -24.85 6.47 6.61
N PRO A 321 -24.41 6.61 7.88
CA PRO A 321 -23.02 6.46 8.33
C PRO A 321 -22.59 5.03 8.68
N SER A 322 -23.47 4.15 9.17
CA SER A 322 -23.09 2.80 9.60
C SER A 322 -24.26 1.80 9.67
N ASP A 323 -25.30 1.98 8.88
CA ASP A 323 -26.48 1.11 8.90
C ASP A 323 -26.22 -0.11 7.99
N THR A 324 -25.73 -1.22 8.57
CA THR A 324 -25.44 -2.45 7.82
C THR A 324 -26.66 -2.97 7.07
N LEU A 325 -26.49 -3.18 5.77
CA LEU A 325 -27.48 -3.84 4.92
C LEU A 325 -27.26 -5.35 4.92
N TYR A 326 -26.04 -5.77 4.58
CA TYR A 326 -25.62 -7.17 4.59
C TYR A 326 -24.08 -7.26 4.56
N MET A 327 -23.58 -8.48 4.77
CA MET A 327 -22.17 -8.80 4.65
C MET A 327 -21.97 -10.05 3.80
N GLY A 328 -20.81 -10.13 3.14
CA GLY A 328 -20.35 -11.33 2.45
C GLY A 328 -20.50 -11.26 0.93
N ARG A 329 -19.47 -11.71 0.21
CA ARG A 329 -19.41 -11.68 -1.25
C ARG A 329 -20.51 -12.50 -1.90
N GLU A 330 -20.82 -13.67 -1.33
CA GLU A 330 -21.88 -14.54 -1.86
C GLU A 330 -23.26 -13.87 -1.75
N THR A 331 -23.54 -13.21 -0.62
CA THR A 331 -24.77 -12.44 -0.43
C THR A 331 -24.84 -11.25 -1.39
N LEU A 332 -23.73 -10.52 -1.57
CA LEU A 332 -23.60 -9.46 -2.58
C LEU A 332 -23.94 -9.99 -3.98
N ARG A 333 -23.29 -11.09 -4.38
CA ARG A 333 -23.50 -11.71 -5.69
C ARG A 333 -24.96 -12.10 -5.90
N ASN A 334 -25.59 -12.76 -4.94
CA ASN A 334 -26.99 -13.18 -5.04
C ASN A 334 -27.96 -11.99 -5.11
N ASN A 335 -27.69 -10.92 -4.36
CA ASN A 335 -28.51 -9.70 -4.39
C ASN A 335 -28.45 -9.01 -5.76
N TYR A 336 -27.26 -8.86 -6.34
CA TYR A 336 -27.10 -8.25 -7.67
C TYR A 336 -27.61 -9.14 -8.80
N GLN A 337 -27.52 -10.47 -8.66
CA GLN A 337 -28.17 -11.40 -9.58
C GLN A 337 -29.68 -11.15 -9.64
N ASN A 338 -30.35 -11.16 -8.48
CA ASN A 338 -31.78 -10.89 -8.37
C ASN A 338 -32.12 -9.49 -8.90
N TYR A 339 -31.28 -8.50 -8.61
CA TYR A 339 -31.48 -7.14 -9.09
C TYR A 339 -31.44 -7.05 -10.62
N TYR A 340 -30.44 -7.63 -11.29
CA TYR A 340 -30.35 -7.63 -12.75
C TYR A 340 -31.51 -8.38 -13.44
N GLU A 341 -32.01 -9.45 -12.82
CA GLU A 341 -33.19 -10.17 -13.31
C GLU A 341 -34.46 -9.30 -13.28
N ASN A 342 -34.55 -8.36 -12.34
CA ASN A 342 -35.70 -7.47 -12.16
C ASN A 342 -35.51 -6.07 -12.78
N THR A 343 -34.29 -5.71 -13.20
CA THR A 343 -33.93 -4.40 -13.77
C THR A 343 -33.20 -4.55 -15.11
N PRO A 344 -33.91 -4.98 -16.17
CA PRO A 344 -33.29 -5.26 -17.47
C PRO A 344 -32.70 -4.03 -18.16
N GLU A 345 -32.99 -2.82 -17.70
CA GLU A 345 -32.33 -1.57 -18.09
C GLU A 345 -31.77 -0.92 -16.82
N THR A 346 -30.50 -1.14 -16.53
CA THR A 346 -29.78 -0.55 -15.39
C THR A 346 -28.37 -0.15 -15.80
N GLY A 347 -27.84 0.91 -15.20
CA GLY A 347 -26.46 1.36 -15.40
C GLY A 347 -26.07 2.46 -14.41
N VAL A 348 -24.76 2.64 -14.22
CA VAL A 348 -24.16 3.65 -13.36
C VAL A 348 -23.15 4.47 -14.16
N GLU A 349 -23.29 5.79 -14.08
CA GLU A 349 -22.31 6.76 -14.58
C GLU A 349 -21.63 7.46 -13.40
N VAL A 350 -20.30 7.40 -13.31
CA VAL A 350 -19.52 8.13 -12.31
C VAL A 350 -19.34 9.57 -12.78
N ILE A 351 -19.93 10.52 -12.06
CA ILE A 351 -19.92 11.95 -12.38
C ILE A 351 -18.67 12.63 -11.81
N LYS A 352 -18.33 12.32 -10.56
CA LYS A 352 -17.14 12.81 -9.86
C LYS A 352 -16.57 11.68 -9.03
N ARG A 353 -15.24 11.66 -8.91
CA ARG A 353 -14.50 10.75 -8.06
C ARG A 353 -13.58 11.55 -7.15
N ILE A 354 -13.55 11.21 -5.87
CA ILE A 354 -12.58 11.66 -4.87
C ILE A 354 -11.84 10.43 -4.37
N SER A 355 -10.54 10.51 -4.12
CA SER A 355 -9.74 9.39 -3.62
C SER A 355 -8.81 9.85 -2.51
N ILE A 356 -8.84 9.13 -1.38
CA ILE A 356 -8.02 9.44 -0.21
C ILE A 356 -7.61 8.14 0.48
N GLY A 357 -6.29 7.93 0.60
CA GLY A 357 -5.74 6.71 1.16
C GLY A 357 -6.26 5.46 0.43
N ASN A 358 -6.94 4.59 1.17
CA ASN A 358 -7.53 3.35 0.66
C ASN A 358 -9.02 3.50 0.26
N LYS A 359 -9.54 4.73 0.22
CA LYS A 359 -10.97 5.01 -0.03
C LYS A 359 -11.20 5.76 -1.33
N VAL A 360 -12.33 5.44 -1.96
CA VAL A 360 -12.83 6.09 -3.17
C VAL A 360 -14.26 6.53 -2.92
N ILE A 361 -14.58 7.76 -3.29
CA ILE A 361 -15.94 8.32 -3.19
C ILE A 361 -16.39 8.67 -4.59
N ASP A 362 -17.41 7.97 -5.07
CA ASP A 362 -18.03 8.22 -6.37
C ASP A 362 -19.35 8.94 -6.18
N GLU A 363 -19.50 10.08 -6.83
CA GLU A 363 -20.80 10.64 -7.16
C GLU A 363 -21.32 9.90 -8.38
N GLU A 364 -22.42 9.17 -8.20
CA GLU A 364 -22.98 8.29 -9.21
C GLU A 364 -24.34 8.78 -9.68
N LYS A 365 -24.56 8.68 -10.98
CA LYS A 365 -25.89 8.74 -11.58
C LYS A 365 -26.31 7.31 -11.93
N ALA A 366 -27.09 6.72 -11.04
CA ALA A 366 -27.70 5.41 -11.26
C ALA A 366 -28.96 5.57 -12.12
N SER A 367 -29.12 4.72 -13.12
CA SER A 367 -30.24 4.72 -14.04
C SER A 367 -30.93 3.37 -14.02
N ASP A 368 -32.20 3.31 -13.64
CA ASP A 368 -33.01 2.10 -13.56
C ASP A 368 -34.33 2.28 -14.29
N MET A 369 -34.57 1.45 -15.31
CA MET A 369 -35.82 1.42 -16.08
C MET A 369 -36.25 2.82 -16.56
N GLY A 370 -35.28 3.59 -17.04
CA GLY A 370 -35.47 4.97 -17.52
C GLY A 370 -35.59 6.05 -16.44
N LYS A 371 -35.52 5.70 -15.15
CA LYS A 371 -35.45 6.67 -14.05
C LYS A 371 -34.01 6.85 -13.62
N THR A 372 -33.59 8.09 -13.38
CA THR A 372 -32.23 8.38 -12.90
C THR A 372 -32.28 8.95 -11.50
N GLN A 373 -31.35 8.52 -10.65
CA GLN A 373 -31.13 9.05 -9.31
C GLN A 373 -29.66 9.37 -9.11
N ARG A 374 -29.36 10.41 -8.32
CA ARG A 374 -28.01 10.68 -7.84
C ARG A 374 -27.80 10.00 -6.50
N GLN A 375 -26.62 9.43 -6.32
CA GLN A 375 -26.18 8.84 -5.07
C GLN A 375 -24.68 9.05 -4.90
N VAL A 376 -24.19 8.85 -3.68
CA VAL A 376 -22.76 8.75 -3.41
C VAL A 376 -22.47 7.34 -2.91
N ALA A 377 -21.45 6.70 -3.50
CA ALA A 377 -20.91 5.44 -3.02
C ALA A 377 -19.50 5.69 -2.45
N ILE A 378 -19.29 5.26 -1.20
CA ILE A 378 -18.00 5.33 -0.52
C ILE A 378 -17.44 3.91 -0.41
N TYR A 379 -16.34 3.66 -1.10
CA TYR A 379 -15.64 2.38 -1.12
C TYR A 379 -14.42 2.43 -0.22
N GLU A 380 -14.16 1.34 0.48
CA GLU A 380 -12.87 1.07 1.15
C GLU A 380 -12.23 -0.16 0.53
N VAL A 381 -11.02 0.00 0.01
CA VAL A 381 -10.29 -1.03 -0.73
C VAL A 381 -9.07 -1.47 0.07
N ASN A 382 -8.95 -2.74 0.39
CA ASN A 382 -7.76 -3.30 1.01
C ASN A 382 -7.28 -4.52 0.23
N ASN A 383 -5.96 -4.67 0.08
CA ASN A 383 -5.35 -5.81 -0.60
C ASN A 383 -5.87 -6.02 -2.05
N GLY A 384 -6.26 -4.93 -2.72
CA GLY A 384 -6.83 -4.94 -4.07
C GLY A 384 -8.29 -5.39 -4.18
N LEU A 385 -9.03 -5.47 -3.05
CA LEU A 385 -10.43 -5.85 -2.99
C LEU A 385 -11.24 -4.81 -2.20
N ILE A 386 -12.50 -4.59 -2.60
CA ILE A 386 -13.44 -3.72 -1.88
C ILE A 386 -13.91 -4.44 -0.62
N ASP A 387 -13.52 -3.94 0.54
CA ASP A 387 -13.90 -4.44 1.87
C ASP A 387 -15.19 -3.81 2.37
N SER A 388 -15.49 -2.57 1.99
CA SER A 388 -16.78 -1.97 2.29
C SER A 388 -17.30 -1.07 1.17
N MET A 389 -18.62 -1.03 1.05
CA MET A 389 -19.36 -0.14 0.16
C MET A 389 -20.50 0.51 0.96
N SER A 390 -20.41 1.81 1.15
CA SER A 390 -21.40 2.60 1.87
C SER A 390 -22.15 3.52 0.93
N PHE A 391 -23.48 3.40 0.90
CA PHE A 391 -24.31 4.26 0.09
C PHE A 391 -24.84 5.44 0.87
N LEU A 392 -24.82 6.60 0.24
CA LEU A 392 -25.38 7.84 0.73
C LEU A 392 -26.34 8.37 -0.33
N PHE A 393 -27.63 8.33 0.00
CA PHE A 393 -28.71 8.79 -0.87
C PHE A 393 -29.16 10.20 -0.50
N GLU A 394 -29.68 10.90 -1.49
CA GLU A 394 -30.40 12.15 -1.29
C GLU A 394 -31.66 11.90 -0.45
N LYS A 395 -31.69 12.41 0.79
CA LYS A 395 -32.86 12.31 1.67
C LYS A 395 -33.78 13.54 1.56
N GLU A 396 -33.22 14.74 1.46
CA GLU A 396 -33.95 16.02 1.30
C GLU A 396 -33.03 17.05 0.60
N SER A 397 -33.54 17.82 -0.36
CA SER A 397 -32.73 18.88 -1.01
C SER A 397 -32.69 20.12 -0.12
N ASP A 398 -31.51 20.46 0.40
CA ASP A 398 -31.25 21.75 1.01
C ASP A 398 -30.42 22.59 0.04
N MET A 399 -31.08 23.52 -0.66
CA MET A 399 -30.42 24.40 -1.64
C MET A 399 -29.38 25.34 -1.00
N GLU A 400 -29.31 25.42 0.33
CA GLU A 400 -28.39 26.29 1.05
C GLU A 400 -27.16 25.55 1.60
N ALA A 401 -27.13 24.21 1.57
CA ALA A 401 -26.05 23.42 2.18
C ALA A 401 -24.66 23.81 1.62
N GLU A 402 -24.55 23.96 0.30
CA GLU A 402 -23.31 24.43 -0.34
C GLU A 402 -22.91 25.83 0.13
N ALA A 403 -23.87 26.75 0.25
CA ALA A 403 -23.59 28.12 0.66
C ALA A 403 -23.12 28.20 2.12
N VAL A 404 -23.67 27.37 3.01
CA VAL A 404 -23.24 27.28 4.42
C VAL A 404 -21.80 26.76 4.51
N VAL A 405 -21.48 25.69 3.78
CA VAL A 405 -20.13 25.11 3.76
C VAL A 405 -19.12 26.05 3.07
N GLN A 406 -19.55 26.80 2.04
CA GLN A 406 -18.69 27.82 1.44
C GLN A 406 -18.35 28.95 2.43
N LYS A 407 -19.33 29.44 3.19
CA LYS A 407 -19.07 30.45 4.24
C LYS A 407 -18.11 29.93 5.31
N GLN A 408 -18.22 28.65 5.65
CA GLN A 408 -17.32 28.00 6.60
C GLN A 408 -15.88 28.00 6.08
N LEU A 409 -15.68 27.64 4.80
CA LEU A 409 -14.38 27.65 4.15
C LEU A 409 -13.78 29.05 4.07
N ASP A 410 -14.58 30.04 3.71
CA ASP A 410 -14.14 31.43 3.61
C ASP A 410 -13.68 31.96 4.98
N ALA A 411 -14.43 31.66 6.04
CA ALA A 411 -14.05 32.00 7.42
C ALA A 411 -12.80 31.25 7.89
N TYR A 412 -12.66 29.97 7.54
CA TYR A 412 -11.47 29.17 7.82
C TYR A 412 -10.22 29.79 7.19
N ASN A 413 -10.29 30.14 5.90
CA ASN A 413 -9.20 30.78 5.18
C ASN A 413 -8.90 32.20 5.68
N ALA A 414 -9.92 32.94 6.14
CA ALA A 414 -9.75 34.22 6.80
C ALA A 414 -9.18 34.09 8.23
N ARG A 415 -9.12 32.86 8.79
CA ARG A 415 -8.77 32.58 10.19
C ARG A 415 -9.68 33.31 11.18
N ASP A 416 -10.93 33.54 10.79
CA ASP A 416 -11.94 34.21 11.61
C ASP A 416 -12.70 33.14 12.42
N ILE A 417 -12.31 32.97 13.68
CA ILE A 417 -12.89 31.93 14.54
C ILE A 417 -14.39 32.18 14.84
N ASP A 418 -14.82 33.44 14.88
CA ASP A 418 -16.21 33.78 15.21
C ASP A 418 -17.12 33.53 14.00
N ALA A 419 -16.71 33.99 12.81
CA ALA A 419 -17.41 33.70 11.56
C ALA A 419 -17.41 32.19 11.25
N PHE A 420 -16.30 31.50 11.57
CA PHE A 420 -16.20 30.05 11.40
C PHE A 420 -17.19 29.31 12.29
N LEU A 421 -17.25 29.63 13.58
CA LEU A 421 -18.18 28.97 14.50
C LEU A 421 -19.64 29.36 14.24
N GLU A 422 -19.90 30.50 13.63
CA GLU A 422 -21.25 30.90 13.24
C GLU A 422 -21.86 29.91 12.24
N THR A 423 -21.08 29.25 11.37
CA THR A 423 -21.63 28.29 10.39
C THR A 423 -22.05 26.96 11.00
N TYR A 424 -21.67 26.67 12.24
CA TYR A 424 -21.98 25.42 12.93
C TYR A 424 -23.20 25.55 13.84
N SER A 425 -23.85 24.43 14.12
CA SER A 425 -24.85 24.28 15.19
C SER A 425 -24.18 24.26 16.56
N ASP A 426 -24.90 24.62 17.62
CA ASP A 426 -24.33 24.67 18.98
C ASP A 426 -23.91 23.27 19.48
N ASP A 427 -24.62 22.24 19.02
CA ASP A 427 -24.44 20.83 19.34
C ASP A 427 -23.67 20.04 18.27
N ILE A 428 -22.93 20.73 17.39
CA ILE A 428 -22.09 20.15 16.32
C ILE A 428 -21.36 18.89 16.76
N GLN A 429 -21.49 17.81 15.98
CA GLN A 429 -20.84 16.54 16.24
C GLN A 429 -19.76 16.22 15.19
N ILE A 430 -18.60 15.77 15.65
CA ILE A 430 -17.46 15.43 14.80
C ILE A 430 -17.18 13.93 14.87
N PHE A 431 -17.02 13.31 13.70
CA PHE A 431 -16.77 11.89 13.54
C PHE A 431 -15.56 11.64 12.62
N ASP A 432 -14.91 10.50 12.81
CA ASP A 432 -14.10 9.87 11.77
C ASP A 432 -14.97 8.79 11.08
N TYR A 433 -14.90 8.70 9.75
CA TYR A 433 -15.61 7.69 8.97
C TYR A 433 -15.24 6.26 9.43
N PRO A 434 -16.19 5.31 9.48
CA PRO A 434 -17.60 5.46 9.08
C PRO A 434 -18.49 6.15 10.11
N ASN A 435 -18.27 5.94 11.42
CA ASN A 435 -19.13 6.49 12.48
C ASN A 435 -18.42 6.55 13.84
N LYS A 436 -17.10 6.81 13.85
CA LYS A 436 -16.33 6.90 15.10
C LYS A 436 -16.46 8.30 15.68
N PHE A 437 -17.21 8.46 16.76
CA PHE A 437 -17.37 9.74 17.44
C PHE A 437 -16.01 10.28 17.94
N SER A 438 -15.76 11.56 17.68
CA SER A 438 -14.57 12.27 18.13
C SER A 438 -14.93 13.25 19.26
N TYR A 439 -15.77 14.25 18.96
CA TYR A 439 -16.22 15.22 19.95
C TYR A 439 -17.50 15.96 19.54
N GLN A 440 -18.06 16.72 20.49
CA GLN A 440 -19.24 17.54 20.28
C GLN A 440 -19.08 18.95 20.88
N GLY A 441 -19.74 19.92 20.25
CA GLY A 441 -19.99 21.26 20.78
C GLY A 441 -19.03 22.35 20.31
N LYS A 442 -19.56 23.56 20.11
CA LYS A 442 -18.80 24.73 19.64
C LYS A 442 -17.65 25.14 20.54
N GLU A 443 -17.80 25.03 21.86
CA GLU A 443 -16.73 25.45 22.80
C GLU A 443 -15.45 24.63 22.62
N ARG A 444 -15.60 23.31 22.38
CA ARG A 444 -14.45 22.44 22.09
C ARG A 444 -13.87 22.75 20.72
N MET A 445 -14.71 23.03 19.72
CA MET A 445 -14.28 23.48 18.40
C MET A 445 -13.51 24.80 18.47
N ARG A 446 -14.01 25.79 19.25
CA ARG A 446 -13.38 27.09 19.47
C ARG A 446 -12.00 26.95 20.06
N SER A 447 -11.87 26.11 21.09
CA SER A 447 -10.58 25.86 21.75
C SER A 447 -9.58 25.24 20.76
N GLY A 448 -10.01 24.27 19.95
CA GLY A 448 -9.13 23.62 18.98
C GLY A 448 -8.72 24.53 17.80
N TYR A 449 -9.68 25.16 17.13
CA TYR A 449 -9.42 25.98 15.96
C TYR A 449 -8.88 27.38 16.29
N GLY A 450 -9.20 27.94 17.46
CA GLY A 450 -8.70 29.25 17.87
C GLY A 450 -7.18 29.27 18.00
N ASP A 451 -6.61 28.32 18.74
CA ASP A 451 -5.16 28.17 18.87
C ASP A 451 -4.52 27.84 17.52
N PHE A 452 -5.16 26.99 16.71
CA PHE A 452 -4.66 26.60 15.40
C PHE A 452 -4.58 27.77 14.41
N PHE A 453 -5.61 28.62 14.35
CA PHE A 453 -5.66 29.81 13.50
C PHE A 453 -4.61 30.86 13.91
N GLN A 454 -4.41 31.04 15.22
CA GLN A 454 -3.39 31.97 15.72
C GLN A 454 -1.97 31.53 15.37
N ASN A 455 -1.71 30.22 15.42
CA ASN A 455 -0.36 29.66 15.24
C ASN A 455 -0.02 29.27 13.79
N THR A 456 -0.95 29.40 12.84
CA THR A 456 -0.75 28.98 11.44
C THR A 456 -0.89 30.17 10.49
N PRO A 457 0.17 30.97 10.30
CA PRO A 457 0.10 32.22 9.53
C PRO A 457 -0.16 32.01 8.04
N ASP A 458 0.24 30.86 7.51
CA ASP A 458 0.13 30.44 6.11
C ASP A 458 -1.09 29.54 5.85
N LEU A 459 -2.03 29.45 6.79
CA LEU A 459 -3.19 28.59 6.68
C LEU A 459 -3.96 28.88 5.40
N ASN A 460 -4.12 27.86 4.56
CA ASN A 460 -4.98 27.93 3.39
C ASN A 460 -5.60 26.57 3.09
N CYS A 461 -6.89 26.56 2.82
CA CYS A 461 -7.64 25.42 2.31
C CYS A 461 -8.14 25.75 0.89
N THR A 462 -7.81 24.88 -0.06
CA THR A 462 -8.34 24.92 -1.42
C THR A 462 -9.15 23.66 -1.69
N ILE A 463 -10.39 23.81 -2.16
CA ILE A 463 -11.24 22.68 -2.54
C ILE A 463 -10.82 22.17 -3.92
N LYS A 464 -10.41 20.91 -4.00
CA LYS A 464 -10.07 20.22 -5.25
C LYS A 464 -11.31 19.68 -5.93
N ASN A 465 -12.25 19.16 -5.15
CA ASN A 465 -13.52 18.65 -5.63
C ASN A 465 -14.61 18.83 -4.57
N ARG A 466 -15.84 19.05 -5.03
CA ARG A 466 -17.03 19.19 -4.17
C ARG A 466 -18.18 18.37 -4.73
N ILE A 467 -18.76 17.50 -3.91
CA ILE A 467 -19.97 16.72 -4.22
C ILE A 467 -21.10 17.21 -3.32
N ILE A 468 -22.26 17.47 -3.90
CA ILE A 468 -23.45 17.96 -3.17
C ILE A 468 -24.57 16.95 -3.34
N ILE A 469 -25.08 16.41 -2.23
CA ILE A 469 -26.10 15.36 -2.22
C ILE A 469 -27.10 15.63 -1.09
N GLY A 470 -28.26 16.18 -1.46
CA GLY A 470 -29.26 16.65 -0.50
C GLY A 470 -28.70 17.71 0.45
N ASN A 471 -28.80 17.46 1.75
CA ASN A 471 -28.29 18.32 2.80
C ASN A 471 -26.80 18.08 3.16
N LYS A 472 -26.07 17.33 2.33
CA LYS A 472 -24.66 17.00 2.57
C LYS A 472 -23.75 17.54 1.49
N VAL A 473 -22.58 17.99 1.93
CA VAL A 473 -21.50 18.47 1.06
C VAL A 473 -20.25 17.67 1.39
N ILE A 474 -19.60 17.11 0.37
CA ILE A 474 -18.35 16.37 0.50
C ILE A 474 -17.26 17.18 -0.20
N ASP A 475 -16.28 17.63 0.57
CA ASP A 475 -15.16 18.41 0.07
C ASP A 475 -13.88 17.59 0.09
N GLU A 476 -13.17 17.58 -1.04
CA GLU A 476 -11.78 17.19 -1.14
C GLU A 476 -10.91 18.44 -0.91
N GLU A 477 -10.28 18.49 0.26
CA GLU A 477 -9.58 19.66 0.78
C GLU A 477 -8.07 19.49 0.61
N TYR A 478 -7.42 20.50 0.03
CA TYR A 478 -5.96 20.63 0.01
C TYR A 478 -5.55 21.76 0.95
N LEU A 479 -4.82 21.39 2.00
CA LEU A 479 -4.53 22.26 3.13
C LEU A 479 -3.03 22.58 3.19
N THR A 480 -2.70 23.85 3.35
CA THR A 480 -1.35 24.35 3.63
C THR A 480 -1.29 24.80 5.09
N VAL A 481 -0.36 24.24 5.86
CA VAL A 481 -0.14 24.53 7.28
C VAL A 481 1.34 24.48 7.61
N ASN A 482 1.90 25.61 8.06
CA ASN A 482 3.27 25.74 8.51
C ASN A 482 4.30 25.17 7.52
N GLY A 483 4.12 25.47 6.23
CA GLY A 483 4.97 25.01 5.13
C GLY A 483 4.73 23.57 4.67
N ASN A 484 3.78 22.85 5.28
CA ASN A 484 3.40 21.49 4.89
C ASN A 484 2.06 21.49 4.16
N ASN A 485 1.90 20.56 3.22
CA ASN A 485 0.64 20.36 2.51
C ASN A 485 0.06 18.97 2.80
N PHE A 486 -1.24 18.88 2.92
CA PHE A 486 -1.96 17.62 3.16
C PHE A 486 -3.33 17.63 2.50
N ASN A 487 -3.82 16.43 2.18
CA ASN A 487 -5.17 16.22 1.67
C ASN A 487 -6.09 15.74 2.79
N ALA A 488 -7.32 16.19 2.79
CA ALA A 488 -8.37 15.71 3.66
C ALA A 488 -9.68 15.59 2.88
N VAL A 489 -10.59 14.75 3.35
CA VAL A 489 -11.96 14.71 2.84
C VAL A 489 -12.93 14.86 4.00
N ALA A 490 -13.85 15.81 3.89
CA ALA A 490 -14.84 16.10 4.92
C ALA A 490 -16.26 15.97 4.35
N ILE A 491 -17.12 15.25 5.06
CA ILE A 491 -18.56 15.15 4.78
C ILE A 491 -19.29 16.04 5.80
N TYR A 492 -19.82 17.15 5.31
CA TYR A 492 -20.62 18.10 6.08
C TYR A 492 -22.10 17.72 5.99
N GLU A 493 -22.80 17.65 7.12
CA GLU A 493 -24.26 17.55 7.20
C GLU A 493 -24.83 18.89 7.66
N VAL A 494 -25.68 19.50 6.84
CA VAL A 494 -26.31 20.80 7.12
C VAL A 494 -27.76 20.56 7.50
N ASN A 495 -28.18 21.13 8.63
CA ASN A 495 -29.58 21.14 9.07
C ASN A 495 -29.92 22.57 9.52
N GLU A 496 -31.09 23.08 9.11
CA GLU A 496 -31.58 24.41 9.52
C GLU A 496 -30.54 25.53 9.27
N GLY A 497 -29.83 25.47 8.13
CA GLY A 497 -28.84 26.47 7.74
C GLY A 497 -27.52 26.44 8.54
N LYS A 498 -27.28 25.39 9.33
CA LYS A 498 -26.05 25.20 10.11
C LYS A 498 -25.45 23.81 9.90
N ILE A 499 -24.14 23.71 9.96
CA ILE A 499 -23.44 22.43 9.95
C ILE A 499 -23.69 21.74 11.30
N SER A 500 -24.35 20.58 11.27
CA SER A 500 -24.72 19.78 12.44
C SER A 500 -23.78 18.61 12.68
N LYS A 501 -23.18 18.06 11.61
CA LYS A 501 -22.16 17.02 11.70
C LYS A 501 -21.05 17.22 10.69
N VAL A 502 -19.84 16.83 11.08
CA VAL A 502 -18.72 16.64 10.15
C VAL A 502 -18.16 15.24 10.33
N THR A 503 -18.02 14.51 9.24
CA THR A 503 -17.34 13.21 9.22
C THR A 503 -16.09 13.30 8.35
N PHE A 504 -14.92 13.09 8.94
CA PHE A 504 -13.65 13.06 8.21
C PHE A 504 -13.40 11.68 7.61
N VAL A 505 -13.06 11.63 6.33
CA VAL A 505 -12.61 10.44 5.61
C VAL A 505 -11.10 10.52 5.47
N ARG A 506 -10.38 9.47 5.90
CA ARG A 506 -8.91 9.40 5.93
C ARG A 506 -8.39 8.10 5.35
#